data_AF-A0AAW5P827-F1
#
_entry.id   AF-A0AAW5P827-F1
#
_cell.length_a   1.000
_cell.length_b   1.000
_cell.length_c   1.000
_cell.angle_alpha   90.00
_cell.angle_beta   90.00
_cell.angle_gamma   90.00
#
_symmetry.space_group_name_H-M   'P 1'
#
loop_
_entity.id
_entity.type
_entity.pdbx_description
1 polymer ?
#
loop_
_entity_poly.entity_id
_entity_poly.type
_entity_poly.pdbx_seq_one_letter_code
_entity_poly.pdbx_strand_id
1 'polypeptide(L)'
;MDVSDFRPIQNYVLIDQDKDPDQTDEGLYIPGEAKNTCVTGTVLSAGSGYKGRSRDMQLEEGDRVLFHGGSGRDFPGAGETLRMVRQTNVFATIDDVAVGAYQTA
;
A
#
# COMPACT_ATOMS: atom_id res chain seq x y z
N MET A 1 -20.30 -5.85 -3.09
CA MET A 1 -19.68 -4.66 -2.49
C MET A 1 -18.42 -4.48 -3.30
N ASP A 2 -18.52 -3.72 -4.37
CA ASP A 2 -17.51 -3.67 -5.40
C ASP A 2 -16.51 -2.55 -5.06
N VAL A 3 -15.25 -2.73 -5.48
CA VAL A 3 -14.17 -1.76 -5.19
C VAL A 3 -14.55 -0.35 -5.64
N SER A 4 -15.26 -0.23 -6.77
CA SER A 4 -15.72 1.04 -7.34
C SER A 4 -16.77 1.79 -6.51
N ASP A 5 -17.40 1.13 -5.52
CA ASP A 5 -18.33 1.79 -4.59
C ASP A 5 -17.59 2.49 -3.43
N PHE A 6 -16.32 2.14 -3.18
CA PHE A 6 -15.51 2.76 -2.14
C PHE A 6 -14.85 4.03 -2.67
N ARG A 7 -15.38 5.18 -2.24
CA ARG A 7 -14.77 6.49 -2.49
C ARG A 7 -14.14 7.02 -1.21
N PRO A 8 -12.80 6.97 -1.08
CA PRO A 8 -12.13 7.51 0.09
C PRO A 8 -12.39 9.01 0.20
N ILE A 9 -12.49 9.51 1.42
CA ILE A 9 -12.66 10.95 1.69
C ILE A 9 -11.33 11.57 2.11
N GLN A 10 -11.18 12.89 2.00
CA GLN A 10 -10.01 13.61 2.49
C GLN A 10 -8.70 13.00 1.95
N ASN A 11 -7.80 12.58 2.84
CA ASN A 11 -6.49 12.00 2.53
C ASN A 11 -6.45 10.47 2.70
N TYR A 12 -7.59 9.81 2.67
CA TYR A 12 -7.65 8.34 2.66
C TYR A 12 -7.41 7.82 1.25
N VAL A 13 -6.81 6.64 1.18
CA VAL A 13 -6.43 5.92 -0.04
C VAL A 13 -6.85 4.47 0.15
N LEU A 14 -7.48 3.91 -0.88
CA LEU A 14 -7.75 2.49 -0.98
C LEU A 14 -6.63 1.83 -1.77
N ILE A 15 -5.98 0.85 -1.16
CA ILE A 15 -4.85 0.13 -1.73
C ILE A 15 -5.21 -1.35 -1.82
N ASP A 16 -4.92 -1.95 -2.96
CA ASP A 16 -4.80 -3.39 -3.10
C ASP A 16 -3.41 -3.83 -2.65
N GLN A 17 -3.35 -4.66 -1.61
CA GLN A 17 -2.08 -5.06 -1.05
C GLN A 17 -1.47 -6.20 -1.89
N ASP A 18 -0.24 -6.01 -2.36
CA ASP A 18 0.48 -7.09 -3.02
C ASP A 18 0.75 -8.23 -2.02
N LYS A 19 0.71 -9.47 -2.51
CA LYS A 19 1.09 -10.63 -1.68
C LYS A 19 2.56 -10.51 -1.30
N ASP A 20 2.83 -10.72 -0.02
CA ASP A 20 4.15 -10.61 0.58
C ASP A 20 5.16 -11.50 -0.16
N PRO A 21 6.32 -10.97 -0.62
CA PRO A 21 7.37 -11.79 -1.23
C PRO A 21 8.02 -12.78 -0.26
N ASP A 22 7.73 -12.71 1.05
CA ASP A 22 8.29 -13.61 2.07
C ASP A 22 7.76 -15.06 1.99
N GLN A 23 6.85 -15.39 1.07
CA GLN A 23 6.72 -16.77 0.58
C GLN A 23 7.64 -16.99 -0.62
N THR A 24 8.94 -17.16 -0.35
CA THR A 24 9.82 -17.82 -1.32
C THR A 24 9.43 -19.29 -1.40
N ASP A 25 9.09 -19.77 -2.61
CA ASP A 25 8.64 -21.13 -2.96
C ASP A 25 9.59 -22.30 -2.54
N GLU A 26 10.69 -22.04 -1.83
CA GLU A 26 11.72 -23.03 -1.50
C GLU A 26 12.06 -23.12 0.00
N GLY A 27 11.05 -23.14 0.87
CA GLY A 27 11.12 -23.82 2.18
C GLY A 27 12.21 -23.40 3.18
N LEU A 28 12.95 -22.31 2.93
CA LEU A 28 14.03 -21.85 3.78
C LEU A 28 13.53 -20.74 4.70
N TYR A 29 12.99 -21.14 5.86
CA TYR A 29 12.66 -20.23 6.95
C TYR A 29 13.96 -19.70 7.57
N ILE A 30 14.32 -18.45 7.28
CA ILE A 30 15.37 -17.73 8.00
C ILE A 30 14.76 -17.21 9.32
N PRO A 31 15.15 -17.74 10.50
CA PRO A 31 14.66 -17.23 11.77
C PRO A 31 15.47 -15.97 12.12
N GLY A 32 15.16 -14.87 11.45
CA GLY A 32 15.57 -13.53 11.84
C GLY A 32 14.31 -12.69 11.93
N GLU A 33 14.18 -11.88 12.97
CA GLU A 33 13.08 -10.93 13.16
C GLU A 33 13.08 -9.83 12.09
N ALA A 34 12.96 -10.16 10.81
CA ALA A 34 12.58 -9.22 9.78
C ALA A 34 11.05 -9.06 9.86
N LYS A 35 10.59 -8.32 10.87
CA LYS A 35 9.25 -7.74 10.86
C LYS A 35 9.21 -6.75 9.68
N ASN A 36 8.96 -7.26 8.48
CA ASN A 36 8.68 -6.46 7.30
C ASN A 36 7.37 -5.70 7.54
N THR A 37 7.50 -4.55 8.20
CA THR A 37 6.36 -3.71 8.54
C THR A 37 6.02 -2.76 7.40
N CYS A 38 6.83 -2.77 6.33
CA CYS A 38 6.58 -2.06 5.09
C CYS A 38 6.03 -3.04 4.07
N VAL A 39 4.96 -2.63 3.40
CA VAL A 39 4.23 -3.45 2.44
C VAL A 39 4.03 -2.62 1.19
N THR A 40 4.01 -3.30 0.05
CA THR A 40 3.74 -2.70 -1.26
C THR A 40 2.31 -2.99 -1.68
N GLY A 41 1.76 -2.10 -2.51
CA GLY A 41 0.44 -2.29 -3.08
C GLY A 41 0.11 -1.27 -4.14
N THR A 42 -1.01 -1.48 -4.82
CA THR A 42 -1.49 -0.64 -5.91
C THR A 42 -2.68 0.18 -5.44
N VAL A 43 -2.66 1.49 -5.71
CA VAL A 43 -3.76 2.39 -5.36
C VAL A 43 -4.95 2.11 -6.28
N LEU A 44 -6.06 1.67 -5.69
CA LEU A 44 -7.32 1.45 -6.42
C LEU A 44 -8.16 2.73 -6.48
N SER A 45 -8.16 3.51 -5.40
CA SER A 45 -8.84 4.79 -5.37
C SER A 45 -8.22 5.75 -4.36
N ALA A 46 -8.20 7.03 -4.72
CA ALA A 46 -7.66 8.10 -3.89
C ALA A 46 -8.77 9.11 -3.53
N GLY A 47 -8.80 9.53 -2.26
CA GLY A 47 -9.65 10.64 -1.84
C GLY A 47 -9.25 11.97 -2.47
N SER A 48 -10.17 12.94 -2.41
CA SER A 48 -10.03 14.24 -3.08
C SER A 48 -8.95 15.17 -2.50
N GLY A 49 -8.22 14.73 -1.47
CA GLY A 49 -7.33 15.58 -0.68
C GLY A 49 -8.07 16.70 0.06
N TYR A 50 -7.32 17.54 0.77
CA TYR A 50 -7.85 18.77 1.35
C TYR A 50 -7.78 19.89 0.31
N LYS A 51 -8.73 19.92 -0.62
CA LYS A 51 -8.79 20.95 -1.68
C LYS A 51 -8.61 22.36 -1.09
N GLY A 52 -7.58 23.07 -1.55
CA GLY A 52 -7.31 24.46 -1.17
C GLY A 52 -6.39 24.65 0.04
N ARG A 53 -5.67 23.61 0.47
CA ARG A 53 -4.60 23.71 1.48
C ARG A 53 -3.33 23.04 0.94
N SER A 54 -2.15 23.34 1.49
CA SER A 54 -0.86 22.70 1.15
C SER A 54 -0.77 21.18 1.42
N ARG A 55 -1.90 20.49 1.59
CA ARG A 55 -2.02 19.04 1.78
C ARG A 55 -2.97 18.48 0.71
N ASP A 56 -2.67 18.81 -0.54
CA ASP A 56 -3.32 18.18 -1.68
C ASP A 56 -2.93 16.70 -1.74
N MET A 57 -3.80 15.90 -2.37
CA MET A 57 -3.55 14.48 -2.57
C MET A 57 -2.38 14.31 -3.53
N GLN A 58 -1.39 13.50 -3.16
CA GLN A 58 -0.21 13.22 -4.02
C GLN A 58 -0.28 11.86 -4.71
N LEU A 59 -1.32 11.08 -4.43
CA LEU A 59 -1.49 9.72 -4.92
C LEU A 59 -2.69 9.69 -5.88
N GLU A 60 -2.51 8.97 -6.98
CA GLU A 60 -3.51 8.80 -8.02
C GLU A 60 -3.89 7.31 -8.16
N GLU A 61 -5.00 7.03 -8.83
CA GLU A 61 -5.44 5.66 -9.10
C GLU A 61 -4.45 5.00 -10.06
N GLY A 62 -3.96 3.81 -9.70
CA GLY A 62 -2.94 3.08 -10.46
C GLY A 62 -1.51 3.26 -9.95
N ASP A 63 -1.26 4.20 -9.03
CA ASP A 63 0.07 4.35 -8.45
C ASP A 63 0.45 3.14 -7.59
N ARG A 64 1.68 2.66 -7.74
CA ARG A 64 2.24 1.67 -6.82
C ARG A 64 2.89 2.38 -5.65
N VAL A 65 2.64 1.92 -4.43
CA VAL A 65 3.07 2.62 -3.22
C VAL A 65 3.67 1.68 -2.19
N LEU A 66 4.66 2.19 -1.45
CA LEU A 66 5.22 1.57 -0.25
C LEU A 66 4.60 2.23 0.98
N PHE A 67 3.96 1.45 1.84
CA PHE A 67 3.30 1.96 3.05
C PHE A 67 3.51 1.02 4.23
N HIS A 68 3.21 1.49 5.43
CA HIS A 68 3.32 0.66 6.63
C HIS A 68 2.16 -0.34 6.71
N GLY A 69 2.42 -1.65 6.69
CA GLY A 69 1.41 -2.70 6.76
C GLY A 69 0.65 -2.75 8.10
N GLY A 70 1.22 -2.23 9.18
CA GLY A 70 0.51 -2.04 10.45
C GLY A 70 -0.43 -0.83 10.45
N SER A 71 -0.50 -0.06 9.37
CA SER A 71 -1.27 1.17 9.28
C SER A 71 -2.52 0.97 8.44
N GLY A 72 -3.61 1.63 8.84
CA GLY A 72 -4.88 1.52 8.13
C GLY A 72 -5.80 0.45 8.70
N ARG A 73 -6.83 0.11 7.91
CA ARG A 73 -7.85 -0.90 8.23
C ARG A 73 -8.07 -1.81 7.04
N ASP A 74 -8.23 -3.09 7.34
CA ASP A 74 -8.47 -4.12 6.33
C ASP A 74 -9.95 -4.24 6.04
N PHE A 75 -10.26 -4.39 4.75
CA PHE A 75 -11.60 -4.59 4.25
C PHE A 75 -11.60 -5.82 3.35
N PRO A 76 -12.53 -6.77 3.56
CA PRO A 76 -12.72 -7.84 2.60
C PRO A 76 -13.25 -7.26 1.29
N GLY A 77 -12.43 -7.28 0.24
CA GLY A 77 -12.82 -6.97 -1.13
C GLY A 77 -13.28 -8.22 -1.87
N ALA A 78 -13.69 -8.08 -3.13
CA ALA A 78 -14.21 -9.14 -3.98
C ALA A 78 -13.15 -10.20 -4.36
N GLY A 79 -12.64 -10.96 -3.38
CA GLY A 79 -11.60 -11.98 -3.54
C GLY A 79 -10.20 -11.54 -3.08
N GLU A 80 -10.02 -10.26 -2.73
CA GLU A 80 -8.73 -9.65 -2.37
C GLU A 80 -8.82 -8.86 -1.06
N THR A 81 -7.68 -8.70 -0.38
CA THR A 81 -7.59 -7.94 0.88
C THR A 81 -7.32 -6.49 0.55
N LEU A 82 -8.35 -5.66 0.67
CA LEU A 82 -8.22 -4.22 0.47
C LEU A 82 -7.75 -3.57 1.77
N ARG A 83 -6.90 -2.56 1.64
CA ARG A 83 -6.38 -1.81 2.77
C ARG A 83 -6.64 -0.31 2.60
N MET A 84 -7.34 0.26 3.56
CA MET A 84 -7.58 1.70 3.63
C MET A 84 -6.53 2.36 4.50
N VAL A 85 -5.69 3.20 3.91
CA VAL A 85 -4.64 3.96 4.62
C VAL A 85 -4.82 5.45 4.42
N ARG A 86 -4.05 6.24 5.17
CA ARG A 86 -3.90 7.68 4.90
C ARG A 86 -2.64 7.89 4.08
N GLN A 87 -2.63 8.89 3.21
CA GLN A 87 -1.43 9.32 2.49
C GLN A 87 -0.24 9.58 3.44
N THR A 88 -0.46 10.00 4.68
CA THR A 88 0.61 10.24 5.67
C THR A 88 1.36 8.99 6.10
N ASN A 89 0.80 7.80 5.86
CA ASN A 89 1.42 6.51 6.16
C ASN A 89 2.01 5.83 4.91
N VAL A 90 1.91 6.50 3.76
CA VAL A 90 2.57 6.10 2.52
C VAL A 90 3.95 6.76 2.51
N PHE A 91 4.98 5.94 2.34
CA PHE A 91 6.37 6.37 2.37
C PHE A 91 6.86 6.85 1.01
N ALA A 92 6.47 6.16 -0.07
CA ALA A 92 6.88 6.48 -1.43
C ALA A 92 5.90 5.91 -2.48
N THR A 93 5.80 6.58 -3.63
CA THR A 93 5.35 5.95 -4.88
C THR A 93 6.53 5.23 -5.52
N ILE A 94 6.27 4.07 -6.11
CA ILE A 94 7.26 3.20 -6.73
C ILE A 94 6.97 3.23 -8.24
N ASP A 95 7.83 3.89 -9.00
CA ASP A 95 7.89 3.65 -10.44
C ASP A 95 8.54 2.28 -10.68
N ASP A 96 8.22 1.59 -11.77
CA ASP A 96 8.66 0.22 -12.13
C ASP A 96 10.19 0.10 -12.37
N VAL A 97 10.98 0.97 -11.73
CA VAL A 97 12.42 0.83 -11.52
C VAL A 97 12.59 -0.08 -10.33
N ALA A 98 12.79 -1.37 -10.62
CA ALA A 98 13.24 -2.42 -9.70
C ALA A 98 13.84 -1.86 -8.41
N VAL A 99 13.04 -1.88 -7.33
CA VAL A 99 13.56 -1.73 -5.97
C VAL A 99 14.25 -3.05 -5.64
N GLY A 100 15.36 -3.28 -6.33
CA GLY A 100 16.27 -4.36 -6.06
C GLY A 100 16.74 -4.20 -4.63
N ALA A 101 16.35 -5.15 -3.78
CA ALA A 101 17.01 -5.54 -2.55
C ALA A 101 17.72 -4.39 -1.81
N TYR A 102 17.05 -3.81 -0.81
CA TYR A 102 17.77 -3.31 0.35
C TYR A 102 18.35 -4.52 1.13
N GLN A 103 19.34 -5.20 0.54
CA GLN A 103 20.34 -5.98 1.25
C GLN A 103 21.62 -5.17 1.21
N THR A 104 21.73 -4.21 2.12
CA THR A 104 22.99 -3.51 2.35
C THR A 104 23.76 -4.25 3.43
N ALA A 105 24.78 -4.97 2.96
CA ALA A 105 26.03 -5.40 3.62
C ALA A 105 26.01 -5.89 5.08
#